data_AF-A0A1F7XJR9-F1
#
_entry.id   AF-A0A1F7XJR9-F1
#
_cell.length_a   1.000
_cell.length_b   1.000
_cell.length_c   1.000
_cell.angle_alpha   90.00
_cell.angle_beta   90.00
_cell.angle_gamma   90.00
#
_symmetry.space_group_name_H-M   'P 1'
#
loop_
_entity.id
_entity.type
_entity.pdbx_description
1 polymer ?
#
loop_
_entity_poly.entity_id
_entity_poly.type
_entity_poly.pdbx_seq_one_letter_code
_entity_poly.pdbx_strand_id
1 'polypeptide(L)'
;MRNIFLYVIFLSLVFLLSEFVFVMNNKNAVLGYYYFERAKESADRGNFQETVNFLVKWAESDMQKKGGAGSIKNENFHPVLSRYPNEITFENNDSLNKDIRNYLFSIKFINLFFNDYYSLSRVFYDLGVLSFQNDSEYLFPRFLQTAINLSPQHSYLYVELANFYYNYGQIEEAEDILLYKCEKYQTSTDWCENYYDNHIKNGDYPLTPGFLLEESGRFYNYPSLVSTLSSL
;
A
#
# COMPACT_ATOMS: atom_id res chain seq x y z
N MET A 1 -12.37 5.22 -53.88
CA MET A 1 -11.88 4.22 -52.89
C MET A 1 -10.48 4.51 -52.36
N ARG A 2 -9.45 4.73 -53.20
CA ARG A 2 -8.06 5.01 -52.75
C ARG A 2 -7.91 6.16 -51.73
N ASN A 3 -8.63 7.27 -51.93
CA ASN A 3 -8.53 8.42 -51.03
C ASN A 3 -9.18 8.15 -49.67
N ILE A 4 -10.30 7.42 -49.63
CA ILE A 4 -10.98 7.02 -48.38
C ILE A 4 -10.06 6.12 -47.56
N PHE A 5 -9.38 5.17 -48.21
CA PHE A 5 -8.42 4.29 -47.54
C PHE A 5 -7.25 5.07 -46.91
N LEU A 6 -6.71 6.08 -47.60
CA LEU A 6 -5.68 6.95 -47.07
C LEU A 6 -6.17 7.79 -45.88
N TYR A 7 -7.41 8.28 -45.90
CA TYR A 7 -8.00 8.99 -44.75
C TYR A 7 -8.19 8.08 -43.53
N VAL A 8 -8.62 6.83 -43.72
CA VAL A 8 -8.76 5.85 -42.63
C VAL A 8 -7.39 5.52 -42.02
N ILE A 9 -6.35 5.33 -42.83
CA ILE A 9 -4.98 5.13 -42.33
C ILE A 9 -4.50 6.35 -41.56
N PHE A 10 -4.70 7.56 -42.09
CA PHE A 10 -4.28 8.79 -41.42
C PHE A 10 -4.98 8.98 -40.07
N LEU A 11 -6.30 8.77 -40.01
CA LEU A 11 -7.05 8.82 -38.75
C LEU A 11 -6.59 7.77 -37.75
N SER A 12 -6.30 6.55 -38.22
CA SER A 12 -5.76 5.48 -37.37
C SER A 12 -4.39 5.83 -36.80
N LEU A 13 -3.51 6.46 -37.61
CA LEU A 13 -2.21 6.94 -37.16
C LEU A 13 -2.32 8.06 -36.13
N VAL A 14 -3.23 9.02 -36.33
CA VAL A 14 -3.49 10.09 -35.36
C VAL A 14 -3.99 9.50 -34.03
N PHE A 15 -4.91 8.52 -34.09
CA PHE A 15 -5.40 7.82 -32.90
C PHE A 15 -4.28 7.06 -32.17
N LEU A 16 -3.46 6.30 -32.90
CA LEU A 16 -2.31 5.59 -32.31
C LEU A 16 -1.30 6.56 -31.68
N LEU A 17 -1.07 7.71 -32.30
CA LEU A 17 -0.20 8.75 -31.73
C LEU A 17 -0.82 9.39 -30.47
N SER A 18 -2.13 9.62 -30.42
CA SER A 18 -2.77 10.14 -29.21
C SER A 18 -2.71 9.14 -28.05
N GLU A 19 -2.93 7.85 -28.32
CA GLU A 19 -2.78 6.78 -27.33
C GLU A 19 -1.32 6.66 -26.86
N PHE A 20 -0.36 6.74 -27.80
CA PHE A 20 1.06 6.72 -27.45
C PHE A 20 1.45 7.90 -26.55
N VAL A 21 1.02 9.12 -26.87
CA VAL A 21 1.25 10.31 -26.02
C VAL A 21 0.57 10.15 -24.67
N PHE A 22 -0.66 9.63 -24.63
CA PHE A 22 -1.36 9.35 -23.38
C PHE A 22 -0.60 8.33 -22.51
N VAL A 23 -0.15 7.21 -23.09
CA VAL A 23 0.63 6.19 -22.39
C VAL A 23 1.97 6.76 -21.91
N MET A 24 2.66 7.55 -22.72
CA MET A 24 3.94 8.16 -22.32
C MET A 24 3.75 9.16 -21.17
N ASN A 25 2.67 9.95 -21.21
CA ASN A 25 2.33 10.88 -20.14
C ASN A 25 1.82 10.19 -18.86
N ASN A 26 1.21 9.01 -18.99
CA ASN A 26 0.59 8.25 -17.89
C ASN A 26 1.28 6.89 -17.61
N LYS A 27 2.55 6.73 -18.00
CA LYS A 27 3.27 5.45 -17.98
C LYS A 27 3.14 4.69 -16.66
N ASN A 28 3.18 5.39 -15.53
CA ASN A 28 3.10 4.76 -14.21
C ASN A 28 1.70 4.27 -13.86
N ALA A 29 0.65 4.98 -14.27
CA ALA A 29 -0.72 4.49 -14.11
C ALA A 29 -0.98 3.27 -14.99
N VAL A 30 -0.41 3.24 -16.20
CA VAL A 30 -0.45 2.06 -17.09
C VAL A 30 0.31 0.88 -16.48
N LEU A 31 1.49 1.13 -15.90
CA LEU A 31 2.26 0.09 -15.20
C LEU A 31 1.55 -0.41 -13.94
N GLY A 32 0.97 0.49 -13.15
CA GLY A 32 0.17 0.14 -11.97
C GLY A 32 -1.03 -0.72 -12.33
N TYR A 33 -1.76 -0.36 -13.40
CA TYR A 33 -2.82 -1.20 -13.96
C TYR A 33 -2.32 -2.59 -14.34
N TYR A 34 -1.23 -2.63 -15.10
CA TYR A 34 -0.63 -3.89 -15.53
C TYR A 34 -0.28 -4.78 -14.33
N TYR A 35 0.43 -4.25 -13.34
CA TYR A 35 0.82 -5.01 -12.15
C TYR A 35 -0.37 -5.44 -11.31
N PHE A 36 -1.38 -4.59 -11.14
CA PHE A 36 -2.57 -4.93 -10.38
C PHE A 36 -3.39 -6.05 -11.02
N GLU A 37 -3.61 -5.99 -12.34
CA GLU A 37 -4.34 -7.05 -13.05
C GLU A 37 -3.54 -8.36 -13.07
N ARG A 38 -2.21 -8.31 -13.19
CA ARG A 38 -1.35 -9.48 -13.04
C ARG A 38 -1.41 -10.08 -11.63
N ALA A 39 -1.46 -9.24 -10.60
CA ALA A 39 -1.63 -9.71 -9.22
C ALA A 39 -2.96 -10.46 -9.06
N LYS A 40 -4.06 -9.93 -9.60
CA LYS A 40 -5.37 -10.60 -9.57
C LYS A 40 -5.37 -11.92 -10.34
N GLU A 41 -4.75 -11.97 -11.52
CA GLU A 41 -4.60 -13.18 -12.32
C GLU A 41 -3.82 -14.27 -11.55
N SER A 42 -2.73 -13.89 -10.89
CA SER A 42 -1.95 -14.81 -10.05
C SER A 42 -2.72 -15.27 -8.81
N ALA A 43 -3.48 -14.38 -8.16
CA ALA A 43 -4.32 -14.72 -7.02
C ALA A 43 -5.43 -15.71 -7.42
N ASP A 44 -6.01 -15.55 -8.60
CA ASP A 44 -7.03 -16.46 -9.14
C ASP A 44 -6.48 -17.86 -9.40
N ARG A 45 -5.20 -17.96 -9.77
CA ARG A 45 -4.46 -19.23 -9.92
C ARG A 45 -3.96 -19.82 -8.61
N GLY A 46 -4.18 -19.15 -7.48
CA GLY A 46 -3.66 -19.56 -6.17
C GLY A 46 -2.17 -19.30 -5.96
N ASN A 47 -1.52 -18.51 -6.83
CA ASN A 47 -0.10 -18.16 -6.69
C ASN A 47 0.07 -16.85 -5.91
N PHE A 48 0.00 -16.93 -4.58
CA PHE A 48 0.03 -15.75 -3.71
C PHE A 48 1.41 -15.11 -3.57
N GLN A 49 2.49 -15.90 -3.68
CA GLN A 49 3.83 -15.33 -3.76
C GLN A 49 3.97 -14.42 -4.99
N GLU A 50 3.50 -14.87 -6.16
CA GLU A 50 3.54 -14.07 -7.39
C GLU A 50 2.59 -12.87 -7.32
N THR A 51 1.42 -13.04 -6.69
CA THR A 51 0.47 -11.96 -6.41
C THR A 51 1.15 -10.81 -5.67
N VAL A 52 1.82 -11.12 -4.55
CA VAL A 52 2.53 -10.13 -3.75
C VAL A 52 3.69 -9.52 -4.52
N ASN A 53 4.44 -10.34 -5.28
CA ASN A 53 5.55 -9.84 -6.10
C ASN A 53 5.11 -8.78 -7.13
N PHE A 54 3.93 -8.94 -7.73
CA PHE A 54 3.38 -7.93 -8.64
C PHE A 54 3.00 -6.63 -7.92
N LEU A 55 2.37 -6.72 -6.74
CA LEU A 55 2.04 -5.54 -5.94
C LEU A 55 3.29 -4.80 -5.45
N VAL A 56 4.34 -5.53 -5.07
CA VAL A 56 5.65 -4.96 -4.68
C VAL A 56 6.28 -4.25 -5.87
N LYS A 57 6.30 -4.86 -7.07
CA LYS A 57 6.81 -4.20 -8.29
C LYS A 57 6.07 -2.91 -8.63
N TRP A 58 4.76 -2.87 -8.36
CA TRP A 58 4.01 -1.63 -8.50
C TRP A 58 4.49 -0.59 -7.47
N ALA A 59 4.60 -0.96 -6.19
CA ALA A 59 5.06 -0.05 -5.14
C ALA A 59 6.46 0.51 -5.45
N GLU A 60 7.39 -0.32 -5.88
CA GLU A 60 8.74 0.09 -6.29
C GLU A 60 8.71 1.10 -7.43
N SER A 61 7.89 0.86 -8.46
CA SER A 61 7.72 1.77 -9.60
C SER A 61 7.21 3.15 -9.15
N ASP A 62 6.26 3.20 -8.22
CA ASP A 62 5.71 4.45 -7.70
C ASP A 62 6.71 5.19 -6.81
N MET A 63 7.48 4.47 -5.99
CA MET A 63 8.54 5.04 -5.15
C MET A 63 9.68 5.65 -5.98
N GLN A 64 10.11 4.97 -7.06
CA GLN A 64 11.20 5.43 -7.95
C GLN A 64 10.86 6.74 -8.66
N LYS A 65 9.61 6.95 -9.07
CA LYS A 65 9.17 8.18 -9.76
C LYS A 65 9.29 9.43 -8.88
N LYS A 66 9.05 9.29 -7.57
CA LYS A 66 8.94 10.42 -6.63
C LYS A 66 10.21 10.68 -5.83
N GLY A 67 11.31 9.98 -6.11
CA GLY A 67 12.55 10.09 -5.32
C GLY A 67 12.41 9.51 -3.91
N GLY A 68 11.48 8.56 -3.72
CA GLY A 68 11.08 8.12 -2.39
C GLY A 68 10.33 9.22 -1.64
N ALA A 69 9.00 9.21 -1.79
CA ALA A 69 8.03 10.03 -1.08
C ALA A 69 8.30 11.55 -0.98
N GLY A 70 7.75 12.27 -1.97
CA GLY A 70 7.45 13.70 -1.86
C GLY A 70 8.51 14.61 -2.45
N SER A 71 8.06 15.67 -3.10
CA SER A 71 8.87 16.83 -3.46
C SER A 71 9.29 17.62 -2.21
N ILE A 72 9.97 16.97 -1.27
CA ILE A 72 10.89 17.65 -0.38
C ILE A 72 12.25 17.47 -1.05
N LYS A 73 12.82 18.56 -1.57
CA LYS A 73 14.25 18.65 -1.79
C LYS A 73 14.93 18.47 -0.43
N ASN A 74 15.05 17.25 0.06
CA ASN A 74 15.91 16.92 1.17
C ASN A 74 16.85 15.84 0.64
N GLU A 75 18.12 16.20 0.53
CA GLU A 75 19.19 15.45 -0.14
C GLU A 75 19.53 14.10 0.53
N ASN A 76 18.68 13.62 1.45
CA ASN A 76 18.92 12.43 2.26
C ASN A 76 17.65 11.57 2.31
N PHE A 77 17.32 10.92 1.19
CA PHE A 77 16.43 9.77 1.21
C PHE A 77 17.10 8.65 2.02
N HIS A 78 16.61 8.45 3.23
CA HIS A 78 16.85 7.25 4.00
C HIS A 78 15.51 6.55 4.13
N PRO A 79 15.35 5.29 3.68
CA PRO A 79 14.14 4.53 3.96
C PRO A 79 13.89 4.58 5.47
N VAL A 80 12.66 4.92 5.86
CA VAL A 80 12.31 5.18 7.26
C VAL A 80 12.62 3.97 8.14
N LEU A 81 12.57 2.78 7.55
CA LEU A 81 13.01 1.53 8.13
C LEU A 81 14.14 1.00 7.25
N SER A 82 15.33 0.78 7.81
CA SER A 82 16.57 0.39 7.12
C SER A 82 16.50 -0.92 6.32
N ARG A 83 15.36 -1.62 6.39
CA ARG A 83 14.99 -2.75 5.55
C ARG A 83 13.64 -2.45 4.92
N TYR A 84 13.65 -2.00 3.66
CA TYR A 84 12.59 -2.47 2.77
C TYR A 84 12.62 -4.00 2.87
N PRO A 85 11.50 -4.71 3.09
CA PRO A 85 11.54 -6.16 3.03
C PRO A 85 11.94 -6.51 1.61
N ASN A 86 13.22 -6.84 1.40
CA ASN A 86 13.77 -7.19 0.09
C ASN A 86 12.93 -8.28 -0.57
N GLU A 87 12.25 -9.10 0.24
CA GLU A 87 11.23 -10.05 -0.18
C GLU A 87 10.14 -10.15 0.91
N ILE A 88 8.88 -10.25 0.48
CA ILE A 88 7.76 -10.71 1.30
C ILE A 88 7.54 -12.17 0.95
N THR A 89 8.11 -13.08 1.75
CA THR A 89 7.97 -14.52 1.55
C THR A 89 6.65 -15.02 2.13
N PHE A 90 5.86 -15.67 1.30
CA PHE A 90 4.50 -16.06 1.59
C PHE A 90 4.44 -17.57 1.82
N GLU A 91 4.09 -17.99 3.04
CA GLU A 91 3.81 -19.40 3.34
C GLU A 91 2.38 -19.74 2.95
N ASN A 92 2.12 -20.99 2.55
CA ASN A 92 0.78 -21.35 2.11
C ASN A 92 -0.20 -21.35 3.29
N ASN A 93 -1.19 -20.47 3.23
CA ASN A 93 -2.27 -20.38 4.20
C ASN A 93 -3.59 -20.21 3.45
N ASP A 94 -4.42 -21.25 3.42
CA ASP A 94 -5.63 -21.28 2.58
C ASP A 94 -6.67 -20.22 2.98
N SER A 95 -6.75 -19.89 4.26
CA SER A 95 -7.67 -18.85 4.76
C SER A 95 -7.21 -17.46 4.30
N LEU A 96 -5.93 -17.14 4.53
CA LEU A 96 -5.34 -15.89 4.08
C LEU A 96 -5.41 -15.75 2.55
N ASN A 97 -5.08 -16.81 1.83
CA ASN A 97 -5.16 -16.89 0.37
C ASN A 97 -6.55 -16.49 -0.13
N LYS A 98 -7.59 -17.10 0.45
CA LYS A 98 -8.98 -16.80 0.11
C LYS A 98 -9.32 -15.34 0.37
N ASP A 99 -8.93 -14.81 1.53
CA ASP A 99 -9.24 -13.44 1.92
C ASP A 99 -8.51 -12.40 1.05
N ILE A 100 -7.22 -12.61 0.76
CA ILE A 100 -6.46 -11.78 -0.16
C ILE A 100 -7.12 -11.79 -1.55
N ARG A 101 -7.50 -12.95 -2.06
CA ARG A 101 -8.17 -13.04 -3.36
C ARG A 101 -9.47 -12.25 -3.35
N ASN A 102 -10.33 -12.46 -2.36
CA ASN A 102 -11.62 -11.76 -2.26
C ASN A 102 -11.43 -10.25 -2.15
N TYR A 103 -10.46 -9.80 -1.37
CA TYR A 103 -10.11 -8.39 -1.23
C TYR A 103 -9.61 -7.78 -2.55
N LEU A 104 -8.65 -8.41 -3.23
CA LEU A 104 -8.12 -7.90 -4.50
C LEU A 104 -9.20 -7.83 -5.60
N PHE A 105 -10.15 -8.77 -5.61
CA PHE A 105 -11.26 -8.77 -6.55
C PHE A 105 -12.37 -7.77 -6.21
N SER A 106 -12.47 -7.32 -4.96
CA SER A 106 -13.42 -6.26 -4.58
C SER A 106 -12.94 -4.87 -5.02
N ILE A 107 -11.62 -4.69 -5.15
CA ILE A 107 -11.03 -3.43 -5.57
C ILE A 107 -11.28 -3.21 -7.06
N LYS A 108 -12.02 -2.13 -7.38
CA LYS A 108 -12.09 -1.65 -8.77
C LYS A 108 -10.89 -0.78 -9.04
N PHE A 109 -10.08 -1.15 -10.04
CA PHE A 109 -8.85 -0.43 -10.37
C PHE A 109 -9.05 1.06 -10.62
N ILE A 110 -10.20 1.47 -11.19
CA ILE A 110 -10.50 2.88 -11.41
C ILE A 110 -10.42 3.72 -10.12
N ASN A 111 -10.67 3.10 -8.97
CA ASN A 111 -10.57 3.77 -7.69
C ASN A 111 -9.12 3.90 -7.20
N LEU A 112 -8.22 3.03 -7.66
CA LEU A 112 -6.78 3.12 -7.48
C LEU A 112 -6.15 4.11 -8.48
N PHE A 113 -6.74 4.24 -9.67
CA PHE A 113 -6.23 5.07 -10.76
C PHE A 113 -6.32 6.58 -10.47
N PHE A 114 -7.40 7.01 -9.82
CA PHE A 114 -7.64 8.43 -9.53
C PHE A 114 -7.07 8.89 -8.18
N ASN A 115 -6.78 7.96 -7.28
CA ASN A 115 -6.28 8.25 -5.96
C ASN A 115 -4.79 7.85 -5.91
N ASP A 116 -3.93 8.84 -5.62
CA ASP A 116 -2.46 8.79 -5.56
C ASP A 116 -1.90 7.57 -4.78
N TYR A 117 -0.56 7.40 -4.70
CA TYR A 117 0.16 6.31 -3.97
C TYR A 117 -0.43 5.89 -2.61
N TYR A 118 -1.15 6.79 -1.94
CA TYR A 118 -2.09 6.55 -0.85
C TYR A 118 -2.95 5.30 -0.99
N SER A 119 -3.54 5.05 -2.16
CA SER A 119 -4.39 3.88 -2.39
C SER A 119 -3.60 2.58 -2.35
N LEU A 120 -2.39 2.58 -2.92
CA LEU A 120 -1.52 1.42 -2.85
C LEU A 120 -1.00 1.22 -1.43
N SER A 121 -0.66 2.29 -0.71
CA SER A 121 -0.32 2.23 0.72
C SER A 121 -1.44 1.56 1.51
N ARG A 122 -2.69 1.94 1.25
CA ARG A 122 -3.86 1.31 1.85
C ARG A 122 -3.98 -0.18 1.53
N VAL A 123 -3.75 -0.58 0.27
CA VAL A 123 -3.72 -2.00 -0.12
C VAL A 123 -2.71 -2.77 0.71
N PHE A 124 -1.51 -2.22 0.89
CA PHE A 124 -0.49 -2.85 1.74
C PHE A 124 -0.90 -2.91 3.21
N TYR A 125 -1.49 -1.86 3.78
CA TYR A 125 -2.02 -1.90 5.15
C TYR A 125 -3.08 -2.99 5.32
N ASP A 126 -4.06 -3.04 4.42
CA ASP A 126 -5.14 -4.04 4.45
C ASP A 126 -4.60 -5.47 4.32
N LEU A 127 -3.61 -5.72 3.45
CA LEU A 127 -2.94 -7.02 3.36
C LEU A 127 -2.21 -7.39 4.66
N GLY A 128 -1.58 -6.41 5.31
CA GLY A 128 -0.99 -6.59 6.63
C GLY A 128 -2.02 -7.10 7.63
N VAL A 129 -3.13 -6.37 7.78
CA VAL A 129 -4.22 -6.72 8.69
C VAL A 129 -4.80 -8.11 8.38
N LEU A 130 -5.11 -8.39 7.12
CA LEU A 130 -5.62 -9.72 6.72
C LEU A 130 -4.64 -10.84 7.09
N SER A 131 -3.34 -10.60 6.92
CA SER A 131 -2.31 -11.57 7.29
C SER A 131 -2.28 -11.82 8.79
N PHE A 132 -2.41 -10.75 9.60
CA PHE A 132 -2.50 -10.88 11.06
C PHE A 132 -3.75 -11.67 11.48
N GLN A 133 -4.91 -11.37 10.89
CA GLN A 133 -6.17 -12.05 11.22
C GLN A 133 -6.22 -13.52 10.81
N ASN A 134 -5.36 -13.94 9.88
CA ASN A 134 -5.26 -15.30 9.38
C ASN A 134 -4.00 -16.01 9.88
N ASP A 135 -3.56 -15.76 11.12
CA ASP A 135 -2.43 -16.44 11.78
C ASP A 135 -1.07 -16.34 11.04
N SER A 136 -0.94 -15.36 10.12
CA SER A 136 0.29 -15.10 9.34
C SER A 136 0.90 -13.76 9.76
N GLU A 137 0.96 -13.54 11.06
CA GLU A 137 1.29 -12.27 11.73
C GLU A 137 2.68 -11.74 11.34
N TYR A 138 3.61 -12.62 10.99
CA TYR A 138 4.96 -12.26 10.53
C TYR A 138 4.98 -11.41 9.25
N LEU A 139 3.90 -11.42 8.46
CA LEU A 139 3.74 -10.61 7.26
C LEU A 139 3.27 -9.19 7.57
N PHE A 140 2.58 -8.97 8.69
CA PHE A 140 2.03 -7.67 9.09
C PHE A 140 3.08 -6.54 9.03
N PRO A 141 4.23 -6.63 9.74
CA PRO A 141 5.22 -5.55 9.73
C PRO A 141 5.84 -5.32 8.35
N ARG A 142 5.93 -6.37 7.50
CA ARG A 142 6.49 -6.25 6.14
C ARG A 142 5.57 -5.47 5.22
N PHE A 143 4.29 -5.82 5.23
CA PHE A 143 3.30 -5.09 4.45
C PHE A 143 3.16 -3.66 4.95
N LEU A 144 3.17 -3.45 6.27
CA LEU A 144 3.04 -2.12 6.85
C LEU A 144 4.25 -1.22 6.58
N GLN A 145 5.46 -1.78 6.57
CA GLN A 145 6.66 -1.09 6.10
C GLN A 145 6.52 -0.57 4.67
N THR A 146 5.98 -1.38 3.77
CA THR A 146 5.70 -0.93 2.40
C THR A 146 4.64 0.17 2.36
N ALA A 147 3.57 0.04 3.16
CA ALA A 147 2.55 1.07 3.29
C ALA A 147 3.14 2.41 3.77
N ILE A 148 4.00 2.38 4.80
CA ILE A 148 4.71 3.56 5.34
C ILE A 148 5.61 4.17 4.26
N ASN A 149 6.38 3.36 3.53
CA ASN A 149 7.26 3.88 2.48
C ASN A 149 6.49 4.52 1.32
N LEU A 150 5.29 4.01 1.03
CA LEU A 150 4.39 4.62 0.05
C LEU A 150 3.78 5.92 0.58
N SER A 151 3.47 6.01 1.88
CA SER A 151 2.80 7.18 2.46
C SER A 151 3.35 7.55 3.86
N PRO A 152 4.59 8.06 3.93
CA PRO A 152 5.26 8.31 5.21
C PRO A 152 4.66 9.45 6.03
N GLN A 153 3.78 10.26 5.45
CA GLN A 153 3.02 11.33 6.12
C GLN A 153 1.82 10.82 6.93
N HIS A 154 1.50 9.53 6.88
CA HIS A 154 0.35 8.97 7.58
C HIS A 154 0.78 8.30 8.89
N SER A 155 0.71 9.05 9.99
CA SER A 155 1.05 8.61 11.36
C SER A 155 0.36 7.32 11.79
N TYR A 156 -0.89 7.10 11.38
CA TYR A 156 -1.64 5.91 11.78
C TYR A 156 -0.92 4.60 11.39
N LEU A 157 -0.16 4.60 10.28
CA LEU A 157 0.65 3.45 9.85
C LEU A 157 1.82 3.18 10.81
N TYR A 158 2.43 4.22 11.35
CA TYR A 158 3.52 4.11 12.34
C TYR A 158 2.97 3.61 13.67
N VAL A 159 1.80 4.12 14.07
CA VAL A 159 1.10 3.68 15.28
C VAL A 159 0.77 2.20 15.21
N GLU A 160 0.21 1.72 14.09
CA GLU A 160 -0.07 0.30 13.87
C GLU A 160 1.20 -0.57 13.94
N LEU A 161 2.30 -0.08 13.36
CA LEU A 161 3.57 -0.84 13.35
C LEU A 161 4.20 -0.90 14.74
N ALA A 162 4.24 0.23 15.44
CA ALA A 162 4.75 0.27 16.81
C ALA A 162 3.89 -0.55 17.76
N ASN A 163 2.56 -0.45 17.63
CA ASN A 163 1.61 -1.25 18.39
C ASN A 163 1.83 -2.76 18.18
N PHE A 164 2.08 -3.18 16.94
CA PHE A 164 2.53 -4.55 16.67
C PHE A 164 3.80 -4.86 17.47
N TYR A 165 4.86 -4.06 17.36
CA TYR A 165 6.10 -4.34 18.09
C TYR A 165 5.97 -4.37 19.61
N TYR A 166 5.13 -3.49 20.20
CA TYR A 166 4.79 -3.58 21.62
C TYR A 166 4.13 -4.91 22.00
N ASN A 167 3.18 -5.41 21.20
CA ASN A 167 2.52 -6.70 21.45
C ASN A 167 3.51 -7.88 21.48
N TYR A 168 4.60 -7.82 20.73
CA TYR A 168 5.64 -8.87 20.71
C TYR A 168 6.86 -8.54 21.59
N GLY A 169 6.76 -7.54 22.48
CA GLY A 169 7.83 -7.17 23.41
C GLY A 169 9.06 -6.52 22.76
N GLN A 170 8.96 -6.06 21.51
CA GLN A 170 9.99 -5.32 20.78
C GLN A 170 9.86 -3.82 21.11
N ILE A 171 10.09 -3.48 22.38
CA ILE A 171 9.82 -2.16 22.94
C ILE A 171 10.70 -1.08 22.32
N GLU A 172 12.00 -1.36 22.16
CA GLU A 172 12.96 -0.41 21.59
C GLU A 172 12.61 -0.06 20.14
N GLU A 173 12.24 -1.05 19.33
CA GLU A 173 11.79 -0.84 17.95
C GLU A 173 10.49 -0.03 17.87
N ALA A 174 9.56 -0.31 18.78
CA ALA A 174 8.29 0.40 18.84
C ALA A 174 8.47 1.90 19.18
N GLU A 175 9.32 2.20 20.18
CA GLU A 175 9.65 3.57 20.58
C GLU A 175 10.42 4.30 19.47
N ASP A 176 11.37 3.63 18.80
CA ASP A 176 12.08 4.19 17.64
C ASP A 176 11.10 4.61 16.53
N ILE A 177 10.07 3.82 16.30
CA ILE A 177 9.04 4.10 15.30
C ILE A 177 8.15 5.29 15.69
N LEU A 178 7.63 5.31 16.92
CA LEU A 178 6.72 6.37 17.37
C LEU A 178 7.43 7.70 17.57
N LEU A 179 8.57 7.68 18.26
CA LEU A 179 9.20 8.90 18.78
C LEU A 179 10.22 9.51 17.81
N TYR A 180 10.73 8.76 16.84
CA TYR A 180 11.78 9.28 15.95
C TYR A 180 11.40 9.22 14.48
N LYS A 181 10.76 8.13 14.05
CA LYS A 181 10.39 7.95 12.64
C LYS A 181 9.11 8.69 12.29
N CYS A 182 8.11 8.65 13.15
CA CYS A 182 6.85 9.37 12.92
C CYS A 182 7.04 10.89 13.00
N GLU A 183 7.78 11.39 14.01
CA GLU A 183 7.99 12.84 14.22
C GLU A 183 8.69 13.54 13.05
N LYS A 184 9.56 12.82 12.32
CA LYS A 184 10.30 13.34 11.17
C LYS A 184 9.39 13.87 10.04
N TYR A 185 8.16 13.37 9.96
CA TYR A 185 7.17 13.75 8.96
C TYR A 185 6.14 14.68 9.61
N GLN A 186 6.52 15.95 9.78
CA GLN A 186 5.88 17.05 10.54
C GLN A 186 4.37 17.29 10.32
N THR A 187 3.67 16.54 9.47
CA THR A 187 2.22 16.65 9.29
C THR A 187 1.42 15.69 10.18
N SER A 188 2.08 14.80 10.94
CA SER A 188 1.41 13.71 11.63
C SER A 188 1.83 13.47 13.09
N THR A 189 2.64 14.38 13.64
CA THR A 189 3.14 14.36 15.04
C THR A 189 2.00 14.19 16.06
N ASP A 190 0.83 14.82 15.84
CA ASP A 190 -0.29 14.76 16.79
C ASP A 190 -0.78 13.34 17.09
N TRP A 191 -0.75 12.42 16.12
CA TRP A 191 -1.34 11.10 16.29
C TRP A 191 -0.39 10.12 16.97
N CYS A 192 0.91 10.16 16.65
CA CYS A 192 1.91 9.31 17.28
C CYS A 192 2.18 9.74 18.72
N GLU A 193 2.30 11.05 18.96
CA GLU A 193 2.45 11.60 20.32
C GLU A 193 1.20 11.30 21.17
N ASN A 194 -0.01 11.53 20.63
CA ASN A 194 -1.25 11.24 21.34
C ASN A 194 -1.39 9.74 21.67
N TYR A 195 -1.06 8.85 20.72
CA TYR A 195 -1.08 7.42 20.97
C TYR A 195 -0.10 7.03 22.08
N TYR A 196 1.13 7.56 22.02
CA TYR A 196 2.16 7.30 23.02
C TYR A 196 1.73 7.80 24.42
N ASP A 197 1.27 9.04 24.54
CA ASP A 197 0.89 9.64 25.82
C ASP A 197 -0.37 9.00 26.43
N ASN A 198 -1.35 8.63 25.61
CA ASN A 198 -2.61 8.06 26.12
C ASN A 198 -2.50 6.57 26.41
N HIS A 199 -1.84 5.80 25.53
CA HIS A 199 -1.81 4.35 25.65
C HIS A 199 -0.50 3.85 26.27
N ILE A 200 0.62 4.17 25.64
CA ILE A 200 1.91 3.55 26.00
C ILE A 200 2.39 4.02 27.38
N LYS A 201 2.44 5.33 27.60
CA LYS A 201 3.01 5.95 28.81
C LYS A 201 2.26 5.58 30.09
N ASN A 202 0.96 5.35 29.99
CA ASN A 202 0.10 4.99 31.13
C ASN A 202 0.04 3.47 31.37
N GLY A 203 0.72 2.67 30.54
CA GLY A 203 0.69 1.23 30.63
C GLY A 203 -0.61 0.60 30.16
N ASP A 204 -1.41 1.30 29.33
CA ASP A 204 -2.50 0.65 28.62
C ASP A 204 -1.90 -0.35 27.62
N TYR A 205 -2.49 -1.55 27.58
CA TYR A 205 -1.96 -2.63 26.79
C TYR A 205 -2.13 -2.36 25.29
N PRO A 206 -1.17 -2.80 24.46
CA PRO A 206 -1.23 -2.56 23.02
C PRO A 206 -2.47 -3.22 22.41
N LEU A 207 -3.11 -2.53 21.47
CA LEU A 207 -4.33 -2.98 20.82
C LEU A 207 -4.03 -4.08 19.81
N THR A 208 -5.03 -4.83 19.37
CA THR A 208 -4.84 -5.79 18.27
C THR A 208 -4.56 -5.04 16.96
N PRO A 209 -3.53 -5.41 16.19
CA PRO A 209 -3.29 -4.85 14.86
C PRO A 209 -4.55 -4.79 13.97
N GLY A 210 -4.75 -3.67 13.28
CA GLY A 210 -5.97 -3.39 12.52
C GLY A 210 -7.04 -2.60 13.29
N PHE A 211 -6.76 -2.16 14.52
CA PHE A 211 -7.66 -1.31 15.29
C PHE A 211 -7.96 0.04 14.63
N LEU A 212 -7.14 0.47 13.66
CA LEU A 212 -7.35 1.69 12.89
C LEU A 212 -8.01 1.45 11.53
N LEU A 213 -8.53 0.25 11.24
CA LEU A 213 -9.16 -0.08 9.95
C LEU A 213 -10.31 0.86 9.56
N GLU A 214 -11.14 1.25 10.53
CA GLU A 214 -12.24 2.20 10.34
C GLU A 214 -11.76 3.64 10.22
N GLU A 215 -10.78 4.03 11.03
CA GLU A 215 -10.27 5.40 11.07
C GLU A 215 -9.40 5.73 9.86
N SER A 216 -8.61 4.76 9.40
CA SER A 216 -7.88 4.83 8.13
C SER A 216 -8.83 5.07 6.95
N GLY A 217 -10.08 4.59 6.99
CA GLY A 217 -11.11 4.91 6.00
C GLY A 217 -11.52 6.38 5.93
N ARG A 218 -11.23 7.18 6.97
CA ARG A 218 -11.43 8.65 6.96
C ARG A 218 -10.28 9.40 6.27
N PHE A 219 -9.11 8.78 6.16
CA PHE A 219 -7.93 9.37 5.49
C PHE A 219 -7.89 9.08 3.99
N TYR A 220 -8.65 8.08 3.51
CA TYR A 220 -8.77 7.74 2.09
C TYR A 220 -10.22 7.87 1.62
N ASN A 221 -10.46 8.55 0.50
CA ASN A 221 -11.79 8.60 -0.15
C ASN A 221 -12.11 7.26 -0.85
N TYR A 222 -12.10 6.14 -0.10
CA TYR A 222 -12.25 4.79 -0.64
C TYR A 222 -13.01 3.86 0.32
N PRO A 223 -13.79 2.86 -0.15
CA PRO A 223 -14.44 1.90 0.72
C PRO A 223 -13.37 1.14 1.53
N SER A 224 -13.48 1.20 2.85
CA SER A 224 -12.61 0.48 3.77
C SER A 224 -12.81 -1.03 3.63
N LEU A 225 -11.80 -1.81 4.03
CA LEU A 225 -11.91 -3.28 4.20
C LEU A 225 -13.19 -3.68 4.97
N VAL A 226 -13.64 -2.81 5.89
CA VAL A 226 -14.88 -2.94 6.68
C VAL A 226 -16.14 -3.03 5.81
N SER A 227 -16.21 -2.29 4.70
CA SER A 227 -17.33 -2.38 3.75
C SER A 227 -17.34 -3.68 2.93
N THR A 228 -16.18 -4.30 2.77
CA THR A 228 -16.00 -5.52 1.99
C THR A 228 -16.24 -6.78 2.81
N LEU A 229 -15.84 -6.79 4.08
CA LEU A 229 -16.05 -7.92 5.00
C LEU A 229 -17.48 -7.98 5.55
N SER A 230 -18.21 -6.86 5.56
CA SER A 230 -19.63 -6.80 5.98
C SER A 230 -20.62 -7.17 4.87
N SER A 231 -20.14 -7.41 3.64
CA SER A 231 -20.96 -7.74 2.46
C SER A 231 -20.74 -9.15 1.91
N LEU A 232 -19.97 -9.99 2.63
CA LEU A 232 -19.78 -11.43 2.40
C LEU A 232 -20.52 -12.23 3.49
#